data_AF-A0A423PMN0-F1
#
_entry.id   AF-A0A423PMN0-F1
#
_cell.length_a   1.000
_cell.length_b   1.000
_cell.length_c   1.000
_cell.angle_alpha   90.00
_cell.angle_beta   90.00
_cell.angle_gamma   90.00
#
_symmetry.space_group_name_H-M   'P 1'
#
loop_
_entity.id
_entity.type
_entity.pdbx_description
1 polymer ?
#
loop_
_entity_poly.entity_id
_entity_poly.type
_entity_poly.pdbx_seq_one_letter_code
_entity_poly.pdbx_strand_id
1 'polypeptide(L)'
;MNEGDRIVPAPWRLTGQGYVIALSCSQAFGAACGADTPGLAGRACGGLGALMLIDYAGSDVGPYRELLLCPGVFDFGDRRAAAITHIWVSSDASVVNGRHNWGLPKERADFETLARTDRAERCRIQRPGRAPITLHLSRRGPKLPLHSAILPRAWRTLEQPWRGRRYRTCIRARARARLARLEAHDIPPDSGFPDITGQTPRLGLHADRFDLVFPTAQRQPRDSDGPGPRTR
;
A
#
# COMPACT_ATOMS: atom_id res chain seq x y z
N MET A 1 1.91 -10.97 28.38
CA MET A 1 1.65 -10.95 26.92
C MET A 1 1.80 -9.51 26.48
N ASN A 2 2.73 -9.21 25.56
CA ASN A 2 2.85 -7.86 25.04
C ASN A 2 1.60 -7.52 24.24
N GLU A 3 1.07 -6.31 24.43
CA GLU A 3 -0.16 -5.83 23.78
C GLU A 3 -0.08 -5.87 22.24
N GLY A 4 1.14 -5.89 21.68
CA GLY A 4 1.42 -6.01 20.23
C GLY A 4 1.14 -7.37 19.59
N ASP A 5 0.99 -8.46 20.36
CA ASP A 5 0.81 -9.82 19.81
C ASP A 5 -0.67 -10.27 19.77
N ARG A 6 -1.60 -9.43 20.24
CA ARG A 6 -3.02 -9.76 20.23
C ARG A 6 -3.55 -9.79 18.78
N ILE A 7 -4.14 -10.93 18.41
CA ILE A 7 -4.85 -11.05 17.13
C ILE A 7 -6.23 -10.37 17.24
N VAL A 8 -6.47 -9.42 16.35
CA VAL A 8 -7.72 -8.68 16.17
C VAL A 8 -8.28 -9.05 14.78
N PRO A 9 -9.41 -9.77 14.71
CA PRO A 9 -9.89 -10.31 13.44
C PRO A 9 -10.43 -9.21 12.51
N ALA A 10 -10.42 -9.49 11.21
CA ALA A 10 -11.17 -8.71 10.21
C ALA A 10 -12.70 -8.95 10.37
N PRO A 11 -13.58 -8.06 9.86
CA PRO A 11 -13.29 -6.84 9.11
C PRO A 11 -12.83 -5.68 10.01
N TRP A 12 -11.95 -4.83 9.50
CA TRP A 12 -11.55 -3.60 10.20
C TRP A 12 -12.25 -2.38 9.66
N ARG A 13 -12.50 -1.42 10.54
CA ARG A 13 -13.01 -0.08 10.23
C ARG A 13 -11.95 0.94 10.58
N LEU A 14 -11.43 1.61 9.58
CA LEU A 14 -10.35 2.57 9.73
C LEU A 14 -10.85 3.97 9.38
N THR A 15 -10.42 4.95 10.17
CA THR A 15 -10.65 6.37 9.91
C THR A 15 -9.33 7.11 9.95
N GLY A 16 -9.18 8.11 9.11
CA GLY A 16 -7.93 8.83 9.03
C GLY A 16 -7.91 9.87 7.93
N GLN A 17 -6.70 10.34 7.65
CA GLN A 17 -6.37 11.26 6.57
C GLN A 17 -5.18 10.72 5.80
N GLY A 18 -4.97 11.19 4.58
CA GLY A 18 -3.81 10.74 3.83
C GLY A 18 -3.85 11.02 2.35
N TYR A 19 -2.73 10.70 1.73
CA TYR A 19 -2.45 10.87 0.31
C TYR A 19 -2.53 9.53 -0.41
N VAL A 20 -3.07 9.58 -1.62
CA VAL A 20 -3.01 8.51 -2.61
C VAL A 20 -2.49 9.11 -3.90
N ILE A 21 -1.28 8.74 -4.29
CA ILE A 21 -0.66 9.17 -5.55
C ILE A 21 -0.68 7.99 -6.50
N ALA A 22 -1.55 8.05 -7.51
CA ALA A 22 -1.56 7.05 -8.57
C ALA A 22 -0.25 7.14 -9.38
N LEU A 23 0.33 5.99 -9.70
CA LEU A 23 1.56 5.88 -10.47
C LEU A 23 1.29 5.10 -11.76
N SER A 24 1.91 5.49 -12.88
CA SER A 24 2.15 4.56 -13.98
C SER A 24 3.49 3.89 -13.75
N CYS A 25 3.43 2.59 -13.45
CA CYS A 25 4.59 1.76 -13.16
C CYS A 25 5.02 0.98 -14.40
N SER A 26 6.33 0.92 -14.66
CA SER A 26 6.88 0.04 -15.68
C SER A 26 6.83 -1.42 -15.22
N GLN A 27 6.84 -2.35 -16.18
CA GLN A 27 6.93 -3.77 -15.87
C GLN A 27 8.22 -4.10 -15.11
N ALA A 28 9.35 -3.49 -15.51
CA ALA A 28 10.65 -3.70 -14.86
C ALA A 28 10.64 -3.26 -13.39
N PHE A 29 9.99 -2.13 -13.07
CA PHE A 29 9.86 -1.65 -11.70
C PHE A 29 9.02 -2.61 -10.84
N GLY A 30 7.87 -3.05 -11.36
CA GLY A 30 7.05 -4.06 -10.70
C GLY A 30 7.79 -5.39 -10.50
N ALA A 31 8.58 -5.80 -11.49
CA ALA A 31 9.37 -7.04 -11.43
C ALA A 31 10.45 -6.96 -10.33
N ALA A 32 11.18 -5.84 -10.27
CA ALA A 32 12.18 -5.61 -9.23
C ALA A 32 11.53 -5.61 -7.82
N CYS A 33 10.41 -4.90 -7.66
CA CYS A 33 9.71 -4.84 -6.38
C CYS A 33 9.12 -6.19 -5.92
N GLY A 34 8.79 -7.08 -6.86
CA GLY A 34 8.17 -8.38 -6.59
C GLY A 34 9.15 -9.56 -6.59
N ALA A 35 10.44 -9.32 -6.85
CA ALA A 35 11.44 -10.36 -7.08
C ALA A 35 11.56 -11.35 -5.91
N ASP A 36 11.56 -10.83 -4.68
CA ASP A 36 11.74 -11.62 -3.46
C ASP A 36 10.41 -12.13 -2.87
N THR A 37 9.29 -11.92 -3.57
CA THR A 37 7.98 -12.39 -3.11
C THR A 37 7.54 -13.61 -3.93
N PRO A 38 7.60 -14.82 -3.37
CA PRO A 38 7.08 -16.02 -4.02
C PRO A 38 5.58 -15.83 -4.36
N GLY A 39 5.26 -15.88 -5.66
CA GLY A 39 3.91 -15.58 -6.18
C GLY A 39 3.78 -14.25 -6.91
N LEU A 40 4.75 -13.34 -6.79
CA LEU A 40 4.87 -12.12 -7.61
C LEU A 40 6.09 -12.14 -8.54
N ALA A 41 7.14 -12.86 -8.17
CA ALA A 41 8.36 -12.99 -8.95
C ALA A 41 8.06 -13.40 -10.41
N GLY A 42 8.58 -12.63 -11.38
CA GLY A 42 8.39 -12.86 -12.82
C GLY A 42 6.98 -12.59 -13.35
N ARG A 43 6.05 -12.07 -12.52
CA ARG A 43 4.62 -11.91 -12.88
C ARG A 43 4.18 -10.45 -13.05
N ALA A 44 5.10 -9.50 -12.97
CA ALA A 44 4.77 -8.09 -13.13
C ALA A 44 4.26 -7.79 -14.55
N CYS A 45 3.20 -6.99 -14.64
CA CYS A 45 2.61 -6.48 -15.89
C CYS A 45 2.83 -4.97 -16.07
N GLY A 46 3.33 -4.26 -15.05
CA GLY A 46 3.34 -2.80 -15.00
C GLY A 46 1.93 -2.22 -14.83
N GLY A 47 1.70 -1.01 -15.34
CA GLY A 47 0.39 -0.37 -15.35
C GLY A 47 0.13 0.49 -14.11
N LEU A 48 -1.14 0.63 -13.73
CA LEU A 48 -1.55 1.52 -12.64
C LEU A 48 -1.14 0.96 -11.28
N GLY A 49 -0.29 1.71 -10.58
CA GLY A 49 0.12 1.49 -9.19
C GLY A 49 -0.30 2.65 -8.30
N ALA A 50 0.16 2.63 -7.04
CA ALA A 50 -0.10 3.70 -6.08
C ALA A 50 1.00 3.79 -5.03
N LEU A 51 1.35 5.03 -4.67
CA LEU A 51 2.06 5.36 -3.44
C LEU A 51 1.06 6.01 -2.47
N MET A 52 1.01 5.54 -1.22
CA MET A 52 0.07 6.04 -0.23
C MET A 52 0.79 6.40 1.06
N LEU A 53 0.51 7.59 1.61
CA LEU A 53 0.94 8.01 2.95
C LEU A 53 -0.31 8.32 3.77
N ILE A 54 -0.56 7.53 4.80
CA ILE A 54 -1.82 7.53 5.55
C ILE A 54 -1.55 7.69 7.04
N ASP A 55 -2.37 8.51 7.69
CA ASP A 55 -2.42 8.67 9.14
C ASP A 55 -3.79 8.20 9.63
N TYR A 56 -3.85 6.99 10.18
CA TYR A 56 -5.07 6.42 10.74
C TYR A 56 -5.26 6.91 12.16
N ALA A 57 -6.26 7.78 12.35
CA ALA A 57 -6.69 8.26 13.66
C ALA A 57 -7.44 7.19 14.47
N GLY A 58 -8.07 6.23 13.79
CA GLY A 58 -8.76 5.11 14.43
C GLY A 58 -8.68 3.84 13.60
N SER A 59 -8.39 2.72 14.27
CA SER A 59 -8.48 1.36 13.73
C SER A 59 -8.74 0.38 14.88
N ASP A 60 -9.07 -0.86 14.54
CA ASP A 60 -9.31 -1.94 15.50
C ASP A 60 -8.05 -2.33 16.33
N VAL A 61 -6.86 -1.83 15.94
CA VAL A 61 -5.58 -2.00 16.68
C VAL A 61 -4.99 -0.67 17.17
N GLY A 62 -5.80 0.39 17.22
CA GLY A 62 -5.37 1.73 17.60
C GLY A 62 -4.84 2.58 16.44
N PRO A 63 -4.44 3.83 16.69
CA PRO A 63 -3.94 4.73 15.65
C PRO A 63 -2.57 4.29 15.15
N TYR A 64 -2.31 4.49 13.85
CA TYR A 64 -1.00 4.25 13.27
C TYR A 64 -0.83 4.98 11.94
N ARG A 65 0.42 5.21 11.54
CA ARG A 65 0.79 5.73 10.23
C ARG A 65 1.23 4.61 9.30
N GLU A 66 0.97 4.79 8.02
CA GLU A 66 1.27 3.81 6.97
C GLU A 66 1.86 4.49 5.73
N LEU A 67 2.95 3.94 5.22
CA LEU A 67 3.46 4.21 3.89
C LEU A 67 3.34 2.92 3.08
N LEU A 68 2.70 2.97 1.92
CA LEU A 68 2.43 1.80 1.10
C LEU A 68 2.78 2.06 -0.36
N LEU A 69 3.31 1.03 -1.02
CA LEU A 69 3.55 0.98 -2.45
C LEU A 69 2.89 -0.25 -3.09
N CYS A 70 2.01 0.01 -4.05
CA CYS A 70 1.58 -0.94 -5.08
C CYS A 70 2.33 -0.62 -6.38
N PRO A 71 3.34 -1.41 -6.80
CA PRO A 71 4.18 -1.08 -7.96
C PRO A 71 3.57 -1.53 -9.30
N GLY A 72 2.25 -1.41 -9.44
CA GLY A 72 1.49 -1.83 -10.63
C GLY A 72 0.72 -3.13 -10.44
N VAL A 73 0.48 -3.81 -11.56
CA VAL A 73 -0.37 -5.00 -11.66
C VAL A 73 0.50 -6.25 -11.86
N PHE A 74 0.06 -7.36 -11.28
CA PHE A 74 0.70 -8.68 -11.39
C PHE A 74 -0.27 -9.71 -11.97
N ASP A 75 0.29 -10.72 -12.66
CA ASP A 75 -0.43 -11.85 -13.21
C ASP A 75 -0.49 -13.02 -12.22
N PHE A 76 -1.69 -13.31 -11.73
CA PHE A 76 -1.96 -14.41 -10.81
C PHE A 76 -2.52 -15.66 -11.52
N GLY A 77 -2.43 -15.74 -12.85
CA GLY A 77 -2.90 -16.86 -13.66
C GLY A 77 -4.39 -16.78 -14.00
N ASP A 78 -5.26 -16.75 -12.98
CA ASP A 78 -6.71 -16.60 -13.17
C ASP A 78 -7.11 -15.15 -13.48
N ARG A 79 -6.26 -14.18 -13.12
CA ARG A 79 -6.52 -12.75 -13.30
C ARG A 79 -5.27 -11.89 -13.10
N ARG A 80 -5.41 -10.63 -13.52
CA ARG A 80 -4.47 -9.56 -13.20
C ARG A 80 -5.01 -8.69 -12.07
N ALA A 81 -4.17 -8.37 -11.08
CA ALA A 81 -4.55 -7.53 -9.95
C ALA A 81 -3.35 -6.77 -9.38
N ALA A 82 -3.63 -5.70 -8.63
CA ALA A 82 -2.60 -5.00 -7.88
C ALA A 82 -2.17 -5.81 -6.65
N ALA A 83 -0.89 -5.70 -6.31
CA ALA A 83 -0.31 -6.24 -5.09
C ALA A 83 0.51 -5.16 -4.38
N ILE A 84 0.47 -5.16 -3.06
CA ILE A 84 1.32 -4.35 -2.20
C ILE A 84 2.62 -5.12 -1.99
N THR A 85 3.74 -4.53 -2.42
CA THR A 85 5.07 -5.12 -2.21
C THR A 85 5.77 -4.51 -1.00
N HIS A 86 5.53 -3.24 -0.72
CA HIS A 86 6.13 -2.53 0.42
C HIS A 86 5.05 -1.81 1.20
N ILE A 87 5.02 -2.03 2.51
CA ILE A 87 4.10 -1.37 3.42
C ILE A 87 4.78 -1.22 4.78
N TRP A 88 5.05 0.02 5.18
CA TRP A 88 5.69 0.35 6.43
C TRP A 88 4.68 1.00 7.37
N VAL A 89 4.69 0.62 8.64
CA VAL A 89 3.72 1.11 9.63
C VAL A 89 4.37 1.48 10.96
N SER A 90 3.74 2.42 11.66
CA SER A 90 4.22 2.90 12.97
C SER A 90 3.79 2.02 14.16
N SER A 91 3.10 0.90 13.94
CA SER A 91 2.53 0.06 15.00
C SER A 91 2.80 -1.42 14.73
N ASP A 92 3.41 -2.10 15.71
CA ASP A 92 3.66 -3.54 15.65
C ASP A 92 2.35 -4.35 15.66
N ALA A 93 1.31 -3.87 16.35
CA ALA A 93 -0.01 -4.48 16.30
C ALA A 93 -0.59 -4.47 14.88
N SER A 94 -0.35 -3.39 14.12
CA SER A 94 -0.71 -3.31 12.69
C SER A 94 0.13 -4.27 11.83
N VAL A 95 1.41 -4.47 12.16
CA VAL A 95 2.29 -5.45 11.49
C VAL A 95 1.74 -6.87 11.66
N VAL A 96 1.56 -7.31 12.91
CA VAL A 96 1.14 -8.67 13.26
C VAL A 96 -0.21 -8.98 12.61
N ASN A 97 -1.19 -8.11 12.81
CA ASN A 97 -2.54 -8.32 12.32
C ASN A 97 -2.69 -8.13 10.81
N GLY A 98 -1.93 -7.20 10.21
CA GLY A 98 -1.88 -6.99 8.77
C GLY A 98 -1.44 -8.25 8.02
N ARG A 99 -0.37 -8.88 8.52
CA ARG A 99 0.16 -10.15 8.02
C ARG A 99 -0.82 -11.29 8.26
N HIS A 100 -1.42 -11.39 9.46
CA HIS A 100 -2.34 -12.47 9.81
C HIS A 100 -3.63 -12.46 8.98
N ASN A 101 -4.29 -11.30 8.90
CA ASN A 101 -5.62 -11.20 8.31
C ASN A 101 -5.60 -11.19 6.78
N TRP A 102 -4.62 -10.50 6.17
CA TRP A 102 -4.61 -10.17 4.74
C TRP A 102 -3.31 -10.53 4.00
N GLY A 103 -2.31 -11.09 4.69
CA GLY A 103 -1.02 -11.40 4.05
C GLY A 103 -0.27 -10.15 3.57
N LEU A 104 -0.49 -9.00 4.19
CA LEU A 104 0.22 -7.77 3.86
C LEU A 104 1.65 -7.85 4.40
N PRO A 105 2.69 -7.57 3.59
CA PRO A 105 4.09 -7.64 4.02
C PRO A 105 4.48 -6.41 4.85
N LYS A 106 3.68 -6.09 5.88
CA LYS A 106 3.87 -4.94 6.76
C LYS A 106 5.21 -5.03 7.48
N GLU A 107 5.91 -3.92 7.62
CA GLU A 107 7.15 -3.81 8.39
C GLU A 107 7.10 -2.57 9.30
N ARG A 108 7.78 -2.64 10.45
CA ARG A 108 7.83 -1.53 11.41
C ARG A 108 8.75 -0.42 10.91
N ALA A 109 8.26 0.82 10.93
CA ALA A 109 9.04 2.03 10.65
C ALA A 109 8.53 3.20 11.49
N ASP A 110 9.40 4.15 11.78
CA ASP A 110 9.06 5.39 12.49
C ASP A 110 8.72 6.50 11.50
N PHE A 111 7.77 7.36 11.91
CA PHE A 111 7.21 8.42 11.07
C PHE A 111 7.32 9.75 11.81
N GLU A 112 8.00 10.71 11.20
CA GLU A 112 8.21 12.04 11.73
C GLU A 112 7.64 13.08 10.76
N THR A 113 6.76 13.96 11.26
CA THR A 113 6.30 15.10 10.46
C THR A 113 7.32 16.22 10.59
N LEU A 114 8.12 16.43 9.54
CA LEU A 114 9.12 17.50 9.48
C LEU A 114 8.46 18.87 9.30
N ALA A 115 7.38 18.94 8.52
CA ALA A 115 6.60 20.15 8.31
C ALA A 115 5.18 19.80 7.89
N ARG A 116 4.18 20.54 8.38
CA ARG A 116 2.78 20.40 7.96
C ARG A 116 2.10 21.76 7.90
N THR A 117 1.44 22.01 6.79
CA THR A 117 0.52 23.14 6.60
C THR A 117 -0.79 22.62 6.01
N ASP A 118 -1.78 23.49 5.86
CA ASP A 118 -3.04 23.16 5.19
C ASP A 118 -2.86 22.71 3.74
N ARG A 119 -1.76 23.11 3.10
CA ARG A 119 -1.49 22.87 1.67
C ARG A 119 -0.36 21.88 1.42
N ALA A 120 0.48 21.57 2.40
CA ALA A 120 1.64 20.72 2.19
C ALA A 120 2.03 19.92 3.44
N GLU A 121 2.77 18.85 3.22
CA GLU A 121 3.30 17.98 4.26
C GLU A 121 4.66 17.43 3.83
N ARG A 122 5.63 17.53 4.73
CA ARG A 122 6.92 16.86 4.62
C ARG A 122 7.04 15.83 5.73
N CYS A 123 7.21 14.57 5.35
CA CYS A 123 7.27 13.44 6.27
C CYS A 123 8.60 12.70 6.08
N ARG A 124 9.26 12.37 7.18
CA ARG A 124 10.41 11.49 7.23
C ARG A 124 9.96 10.12 7.74
N ILE A 125 10.35 9.07 7.05
CA ILE A 125 10.03 7.69 7.42
C ILE A 125 11.34 6.90 7.51
N GLN A 126 11.52 6.14 8.58
CA GLN A 126 12.77 5.40 8.79
C GLN A 126 12.50 4.01 9.37
N ARG A 127 13.12 3.00 8.77
CA ARG A 127 13.18 1.65 9.33
C ARG A 127 14.41 1.49 10.24
N PRO A 128 14.36 0.62 11.25
CA PRO A 128 15.52 0.31 12.07
C PRO A 128 16.73 -0.12 11.22
N GLY A 129 17.88 0.53 11.43
CA GLY A 129 19.13 0.21 10.73
C GLY A 129 19.16 0.57 9.24
N ARG A 130 18.25 1.41 8.76
CA ARG A 130 18.16 1.85 7.36
C ARG A 130 18.23 3.36 7.25
N ALA A 131 18.65 3.87 6.09
CA ALA A 131 18.58 5.30 5.80
C ALA A 131 17.11 5.79 5.82
N PRO A 132 16.86 7.03 6.31
CA PRO A 132 15.55 7.63 6.26
C PRO A 132 15.17 7.97 4.82
N ILE A 133 13.87 7.90 4.52
CA ILE A 133 13.31 8.52 3.32
C ILE A 133 12.56 9.79 3.69
N THR A 134 12.45 10.72 2.75
CA THR A 134 11.65 11.94 2.91
C THR A 134 10.66 12.07 1.77
N LEU A 135 9.40 12.36 2.09
CA LEU A 135 8.35 12.66 1.11
C LEU A 135 7.84 14.08 1.32
N HIS A 136 7.71 14.85 0.24
CA HIS A 136 7.07 16.17 0.23
C HIS A 136 5.82 16.12 -0.66
N LEU A 137 4.66 16.31 -0.05
CA LEU A 137 3.37 16.20 -0.70
C LEU A 137 2.58 17.51 -0.57
N SER A 138 1.90 17.93 -1.63
CA SER A 138 1.01 19.08 -1.62
C SER A 138 -0.44 18.69 -1.87
N ARG A 139 -1.37 19.56 -1.47
CA ARG A 139 -2.81 19.43 -1.68
C ARG A 139 -3.44 20.78 -2.01
N ARG A 140 -4.37 20.78 -2.96
CA ARG A 140 -5.03 22.00 -3.48
C ARG A 140 -6.46 21.75 -3.93
N GLY A 141 -7.22 22.83 -4.01
CA GLY A 141 -8.59 22.84 -4.54
C GLY A 141 -9.67 22.46 -3.51
N PRO A 142 -10.94 22.44 -3.95
CA PRO A 142 -12.09 22.16 -3.08
C PRO A 142 -12.15 20.69 -2.65
N LYS A 143 -12.87 20.43 -1.54
CA LYS A 143 -13.14 19.08 -1.04
C LYS A 143 -14.29 18.46 -1.83
N LEU A 144 -14.01 17.52 -2.71
CA LEU A 144 -15.03 16.80 -3.49
C LEU A 144 -15.34 15.43 -2.87
N PRO A 145 -16.62 15.01 -2.82
CA PRO A 145 -16.98 13.68 -2.31
C PRO A 145 -16.42 12.59 -3.23
N LEU A 146 -15.70 11.62 -2.65
CA LEU A 146 -15.23 10.42 -3.34
C LEU A 146 -15.73 9.17 -2.61
N HIS A 147 -16.37 8.29 -3.36
CA HIS A 147 -16.91 7.04 -2.88
C HIS A 147 -16.32 5.87 -3.65
N SER A 148 -16.00 4.78 -2.95
CA SER A 148 -15.37 3.62 -3.57
C SER A 148 -16.18 2.96 -4.68
N ALA A 149 -17.53 2.98 -4.70
CA ALA A 149 -18.23 2.45 -5.89
C ALA A 149 -18.15 3.35 -7.13
N ILE A 150 -17.53 4.54 -7.03
CA ILE A 150 -17.12 5.32 -8.21
C ILE A 150 -15.83 4.75 -8.81
N LEU A 151 -14.99 4.09 -8.00
CA LEU A 151 -13.78 3.42 -8.47
C LEU A 151 -14.10 1.98 -8.94
N PRO A 152 -13.63 1.58 -10.14
CA PRO A 152 -13.77 0.21 -10.62
C PRO A 152 -13.32 -0.81 -9.56
N ARG A 153 -14.07 -1.91 -9.42
CA ARG A 153 -13.77 -2.96 -8.43
C ARG A 153 -12.34 -3.50 -8.56
N ALA A 154 -11.84 -3.60 -9.80
CA ALA A 154 -10.47 -4.04 -10.07
C ALA A 154 -9.42 -3.14 -9.40
N TRP A 155 -9.64 -1.82 -9.37
CA TRP A 155 -8.70 -0.87 -8.77
C TRP A 155 -8.70 -0.91 -7.23
N ARG A 156 -9.72 -1.55 -6.64
CA ARG A 156 -9.88 -1.70 -5.18
C ARG A 156 -9.72 -3.14 -4.72
N THR A 157 -9.39 -4.05 -5.63
CA THR A 157 -9.14 -5.45 -5.31
C THR A 157 -7.65 -5.69 -5.27
N LEU A 158 -7.16 -6.11 -4.10
CA LEU A 158 -5.78 -6.53 -3.89
C LEU A 158 -5.70 -8.04 -3.86
N GLU A 159 -4.62 -8.56 -4.42
CA GLU A 159 -4.22 -9.96 -4.32
C GLU A 159 -2.84 -10.01 -3.66
N GLN A 160 -2.73 -10.72 -2.55
CA GLN A 160 -1.49 -10.84 -1.79
C GLN A 160 -1.09 -12.31 -1.65
N PRO A 161 0.06 -12.74 -2.20
CA PRO A 161 0.67 -14.00 -1.82
C PRO A 161 1.36 -13.86 -0.47
N TRP A 162 1.09 -14.79 0.45
CA TRP A 162 1.71 -14.80 1.77
C TRP A 162 1.75 -16.23 2.34
N ARG A 163 2.95 -16.71 2.69
CA ARG A 163 3.19 -18.03 3.33
C ARG A 163 2.40 -19.18 2.66
N GLY A 164 2.50 -19.30 1.34
CA GLY A 164 1.86 -20.37 0.57
C GLY A 164 0.34 -20.22 0.37
N ARG A 165 -0.23 -19.08 0.75
CA ARG A 165 -1.65 -18.75 0.52
C ARG A 165 -1.77 -17.49 -0.33
N ARG A 166 -2.93 -17.34 -0.96
CA ARG A 166 -3.33 -16.14 -1.68
C ARG A 166 -4.51 -15.48 -0.96
N TYR A 167 -4.39 -14.19 -0.69
CA TYR A 167 -5.38 -13.38 -0.01
C TYR A 167 -5.97 -12.38 -0.99
N ARG A 168 -7.29 -12.44 -1.18
CA ARG A 168 -8.03 -11.51 -2.04
C ARG A 168 -8.90 -10.61 -1.19
N THR A 169 -8.69 -9.30 -1.33
CA THR A 169 -9.37 -8.29 -0.51
C THR A 169 -9.92 -7.17 -1.39
N CYS A 170 -11.22 -6.91 -1.31
CA CYS A 170 -11.86 -5.82 -2.03
C CYS A 170 -12.19 -4.66 -1.07
N ILE A 171 -11.37 -3.62 -1.10
CA ILE A 171 -11.42 -2.49 -0.18
C ILE A 171 -12.65 -1.62 -0.45
N ARG A 172 -13.30 -1.12 0.60
CA ARG A 172 -14.36 -0.12 0.50
C ARG A 172 -13.95 1.14 1.25
N ALA A 173 -14.03 2.28 0.59
CA ALA A 173 -13.67 3.57 1.14
C ALA A 173 -14.75 4.62 0.85
N ARG A 174 -14.87 5.60 1.73
CA ARG A 174 -15.62 6.85 1.53
C ARG A 174 -14.75 7.99 2.03
N ALA A 175 -14.64 9.05 1.26
CA ALA A 175 -13.79 10.18 1.59
C ALA A 175 -14.34 11.48 1.01
N ARG A 176 -13.86 12.61 1.52
CA ARG A 176 -13.88 13.88 0.79
C ARG A 176 -12.44 14.24 0.49
N ALA A 177 -12.09 14.37 -0.78
CA ALA A 177 -10.72 14.56 -1.21
C ALA A 177 -10.49 15.84 -1.99
N ARG A 178 -9.24 16.29 -1.94
CA ARG A 178 -8.67 17.39 -2.72
C ARG A 178 -7.66 16.81 -3.70
N LEU A 179 -7.32 17.56 -4.74
CA LEU A 179 -6.20 17.19 -5.59
C LEU A 179 -4.91 17.25 -4.78
N ALA A 180 -4.01 16.31 -5.03
CA ALA A 180 -2.72 16.25 -4.38
C ALA A 180 -1.61 15.94 -5.38
N ARG A 181 -0.38 16.17 -4.96
CA ARG A 181 0.82 15.91 -5.76
C ARG A 181 1.96 15.47 -4.84
N LEU A 182 2.79 14.54 -5.34
CA LEU A 182 4.12 14.30 -4.81
C LEU A 182 5.06 15.34 -5.43
N GLU A 183 5.52 16.30 -4.64
CA GLU A 183 6.36 17.41 -5.10
C GLU A 183 7.83 17.01 -5.19
N ALA A 184 8.29 16.29 -4.17
CA ALA A 184 9.65 15.75 -4.12
C ALA A 184 9.69 14.50 -3.24
N HIS A 185 10.65 13.64 -3.50
CA HIS A 185 11.02 12.52 -2.65
C HIS A 185 12.54 12.39 -2.60
N ASP A 186 13.03 11.91 -1.46
CA ASP A 186 14.39 11.45 -1.27
C ASP A 186 14.31 10.02 -0.72
N ILE A 187 14.78 9.06 -1.52
CA ILE A 187 14.71 7.63 -1.22
C ILE A 187 16.11 7.05 -1.45
N PRO A 188 16.96 7.05 -0.41
CA PRO A 188 18.30 6.46 -0.50
C PRO A 188 18.23 4.95 -0.82
N PRO A 189 19.16 4.39 -1.62
CA PRO A 189 19.15 2.96 -1.98
C PRO A 189 19.19 2.01 -0.77
N ASP A 190 19.82 2.42 0.32
CA ASP A 190 19.95 1.67 1.56
C ASP A 190 18.77 1.87 2.54
N SER A 191 17.75 2.63 2.15
CA SER A 191 16.50 2.78 2.92
C SER A 191 15.66 1.50 2.94
N GLY A 192 15.82 0.64 1.94
CA GLY A 192 14.98 -0.54 1.71
C GLY A 192 13.60 -0.22 1.14
N PHE A 193 13.35 1.02 0.69
CA PHE A 193 12.17 1.37 -0.10
C PHE A 193 12.56 1.46 -1.58
N PRO A 194 11.70 1.02 -2.52
CA PRO A 194 12.01 1.11 -3.95
C PRO A 194 12.13 2.55 -4.43
N ASP A 195 13.13 2.83 -5.26
CA ASP A 195 13.24 4.12 -5.96
C ASP A 195 12.13 4.28 -7.00
N ILE A 196 11.25 5.26 -6.78
CA ILE A 196 10.11 5.57 -7.63
C ILE A 196 10.41 6.61 -8.71
N THR A 197 11.62 7.16 -8.78
CA THR A 197 11.98 8.28 -9.68
C THR A 197 11.68 7.97 -11.16
N GLY A 198 11.86 6.73 -11.59
CA GLY A 198 11.56 6.29 -12.95
C GLY A 198 10.08 6.04 -13.25
N GLN A 199 9.17 6.23 -12.27
CA GLN A 199 7.74 5.99 -12.42
C GLN A 199 7.00 7.32 -12.59
N THR A 200 5.93 7.34 -13.38
CA THR A 200 5.22 8.59 -13.68
C THR A 200 4.07 8.82 -12.69
N PRO A 201 4.10 9.88 -11.86
CA PRO A 201 2.96 10.28 -11.05
C PRO A 201 1.80 10.72 -11.94
N ARG A 202 0.58 10.26 -11.61
CA ARG A 202 -0.65 10.60 -12.32
C ARG A 202 -1.53 11.47 -11.42
N LEU A 203 -2.77 11.05 -11.17
CA LEU A 203 -3.68 11.73 -10.27
C LEU A 203 -3.24 11.49 -8.82
N GLY A 204 -3.04 12.57 -8.07
CA GLY A 204 -2.94 12.51 -6.62
C GLY A 204 -4.22 13.01 -5.95
N LEU A 205 -4.59 12.36 -4.86
CA LEU A 205 -5.73 12.72 -4.03
C LEU A 205 -5.28 12.80 -2.58
N HIS A 206 -5.78 13.80 -1.86
CA HIS A 206 -5.66 13.89 -0.41
C HIS A 206 -7.03 13.89 0.24
N ALA A 207 -7.29 12.98 1.16
CA ALA A 207 -8.49 12.98 1.98
C ALA A 207 -8.18 13.54 3.38
N ASP A 208 -8.83 14.64 3.77
CA ASP A 208 -8.73 15.19 5.13
C ASP A 208 -9.47 14.33 6.16
N ARG A 209 -10.43 13.54 5.69
CA ARG A 209 -11.11 12.50 6.45
C ARG A 209 -11.62 11.43 5.50
N PHE A 210 -11.39 10.17 5.85
CA PHE A 210 -11.99 9.03 5.18
C PHE A 210 -12.50 8.00 6.20
N ASP A 211 -13.43 7.17 5.72
CA ASP A 211 -13.87 5.93 6.34
C ASP A 211 -13.49 4.79 5.40
N LEU A 212 -12.76 3.81 5.91
CA LEU A 212 -12.23 2.67 5.19
C LEU A 212 -12.70 1.39 5.86
N VAL A 213 -13.21 0.44 5.07
CA VAL A 213 -13.51 -0.91 5.52
C VAL A 213 -12.55 -1.86 4.82
N PHE A 214 -11.80 -2.60 5.64
CA PHE A 214 -10.91 -3.64 5.18
C PHE A 214 -11.55 -5.00 5.52
N PRO A 215 -12.26 -5.62 4.57
CA PRO A 215 -13.08 -6.79 4.86
C PRO A 215 -12.24 -8.03 5.10
N THR A 216 -12.84 -9.09 5.62
CA THR A 216 -12.22 -10.42 5.65
C THR A 216 -11.75 -10.83 4.26
N ALA A 217 -10.46 -11.20 4.15
CA ALA A 217 -9.89 -11.67 2.90
C ALA A 217 -10.49 -13.02 2.51
N GLN A 218 -10.76 -13.20 1.22
CA GLN A 218 -10.95 -14.55 0.67
C GLN A 218 -9.56 -15.21 0.60
N ARG A 219 -9.43 -16.40 1.19
CA ARG A 219 -8.17 -17.13 1.25
C ARG A 219 -8.25 -18.35 0.35
N GLN A 220 -7.25 -18.52 -0.49
CA GLN A 220 -7.10 -19.70 -1.33
C GLN A 220 -5.69 -20.27 -1.11
N PRO A 221 -5.50 -21.60 -1.20
CA PRO A 221 -4.17 -22.15 -1.38
C PRO A 221 -3.47 -21.43 -2.54
N ARG A 222 -2.16 -21.21 -2.46
CA ARG A 222 -1.43 -20.79 -3.65
C ARG A 222 -1.53 -21.91 -4.67
N ASP A 223 -1.92 -21.59 -5.91
CA ASP A 223 -1.88 -22.55 -7.01
C ASP A 223 -0.46 -23.14 -7.06
N SER A 224 -0.35 -24.45 -6.87
CA SER A 224 0.86 -25.21 -7.19
C SER A 224 1.27 -24.81 -8.59
N ASP A 225 2.52 -24.38 -8.78
CA ASP A 225 3.04 -23.94 -10.08
C ASP A 225 2.64 -24.98 -11.16
N GLY A 226 1.63 -24.64 -11.97
CA GLY A 226 1.24 -25.42 -13.14
C GLY A 226 2.40 -25.42 -14.15
N PRO A 227 2.48 -26.45 -15.00
CA PRO A 227 3.73 -27.10 -15.39
C PRO A 227 4.73 -26.11 -15.97
N GLY A 228 6.01 -26.35 -15.67
CA GLY A 228 7.16 -25.58 -16.13
C GLY A 228 7.18 -25.32 -17.65
N PRO A 229 8.11 -24.46 -18.11
CA PRO A 229 8.11 -23.94 -19.46
C PRO A 229 7.97 -25.08 -20.47
N ARG A 230 6.95 -24.99 -21.34
CA ARG A 230 6.84 -25.87 -22.50
C ARG A 230 8.09 -25.64 -23.35
N THR A 231 9.05 -26.55 -23.24
CA THR A 231 10.11 -26.70 -24.22
C THR A 231 9.46 -26.97 -25.56
N ARG A 232 9.96 -26.25 -26.57
CA ARG A 232 9.49 -26.25 -27.96
C ARG A 232 9.41 -27.63 -28.57
#